data_AF-A0A2X0LTB2-F1
#
_entry.id   AF-A0A2X0LTB2-F1
#
_cell.length_a   1.000
_cell.length_b   1.000
_cell.length_c   1.000
_cell.angle_alpha   90.00
_cell.angle_beta   90.00
_cell.angle_gamma   90.00
#
_symmetry.space_group_name_H-M   'P 1'
#
loop_
_entity.id
_entity.type
_entity.pdbx_description
1 polymer ?
#
loop_
_entity_poly.entity_id
_entity_poly.type
_entity_poly.pdbx_seq_one_letter_code
_entity_poly.pdbx_strand_id
1 'polypeptide(L)'
;MFMDHGTHYWTLDLDKLASLGCDGEWETPPFYPLESDRMALCFNNAGVFRLALLHRQQLTSTARPSYDHNLKHCGLRHAICEVWSTDRTECYHSHRFVVFGSYPELRVDWEVPRLLKMAQSCNKDERICIVAFQVDSRNLENQLMYRRGITARLAEAGVKVARLVRQECQEKHLVTLNEMFSKTQQSLQVIYSTAHPFDVRFEFGSATDLWENSAFLASQSPYFADLFAAGFLESVTKPLDPERCSVPARTVHVTTGRLEEYRAVFVWLRTGFIRFDDSPEGSHDQAAVQDTNLIQASSIYSLAQFLQIPELSALALKFCLEHLTPAKVAEELFREWSYLHKEVRQELIQYAVRNWSEVKTSKSITEACKTIGSDDLPFETQSVLLELTAKVATGM
;
A
#
# COMPACT_ATOMS: atom_id res chain seq x y z
N MET A 1 -43.13 -23.06 -19.49
CA MET A 1 -43.58 -23.43 -18.13
C MET A 1 -42.41 -23.12 -17.20
N PHE A 2 -42.48 -22.00 -16.48
CA PHE A 2 -41.40 -21.57 -15.59
C PHE A 2 -41.29 -22.57 -14.43
N MET A 3 -40.16 -23.29 -14.33
CA MET A 3 -39.90 -24.13 -13.16
C MET A 3 -39.51 -23.19 -12.02
N ASP A 4 -40.37 -23.11 -11.01
CA ASP A 4 -40.16 -22.29 -9.82
C ASP A 4 -38.90 -22.79 -9.10
N HIS A 5 -37.87 -21.95 -9.03
CA HIS A 5 -36.61 -22.29 -8.39
C HIS A 5 -36.89 -22.55 -6.90
N GLY A 6 -36.84 -23.81 -6.47
CA GLY A 6 -37.09 -24.22 -5.08
C GLY A 6 -38.12 -25.33 -4.89
N THR A 7 -38.82 -25.77 -5.94
CA THR A 7 -39.73 -26.94 -5.84
C THR A 7 -39.13 -28.19 -6.47
N HIS A 8 -39.07 -29.28 -5.70
CA HIS A 8 -38.59 -30.59 -6.12
C HIS A 8 -39.77 -31.57 -6.16
N TYR A 9 -39.91 -32.32 -7.25
CA TYR A 9 -40.98 -33.31 -7.40
C TYR A 9 -40.38 -34.70 -7.57
N TRP A 10 -41.01 -35.71 -6.99
CA TRP A 10 -40.75 -37.10 -7.34
C TRP A 10 -42.04 -37.93 -7.32
N THR A 11 -41.94 -39.09 -7.96
CA THR A 11 -43.03 -40.04 -8.09
C THR A 11 -42.80 -41.18 -7.09
N LEU A 12 -43.79 -41.44 -6.26
CA LEU A 12 -43.80 -42.51 -5.27
C LEU A 12 -44.69 -43.64 -5.79
N ASP A 13 -44.10 -44.81 -5.95
CA ASP A 13 -44.80 -46.05 -6.33
C ASP A 13 -45.27 -46.77 -5.06
N LEU A 14 -46.58 -46.88 -4.90
CA LEU A 14 -47.20 -47.50 -3.72
C LEU A 14 -46.97 -49.02 -3.69
N ASP A 15 -46.77 -49.67 -4.84
CA ASP A 15 -46.44 -51.10 -4.89
C ASP A 15 -45.04 -51.35 -4.31
N LYS A 16 -44.08 -50.43 -4.55
CA LYS A 16 -42.76 -50.49 -3.91
C LYS A 16 -42.86 -50.31 -2.40
N LEU A 17 -43.70 -49.37 -1.96
CA LEU A 17 -44.01 -49.12 -0.56
C LEU A 17 -44.53 -50.37 0.17
N ALA A 18 -45.42 -51.12 -0.48
CA ALA A 18 -45.96 -52.37 0.04
C ALA A 18 -44.94 -53.53 0.03
N SER A 19 -43.93 -53.48 -0.85
CA SER A 19 -42.88 -54.50 -0.96
C SER A 19 -41.74 -54.36 0.05
N LEU A 20 -41.63 -53.18 0.70
CA LEU A 20 -40.69 -52.96 1.80
C LEU A 20 -41.16 -53.75 3.03
N GLY A 21 -40.38 -54.77 3.42
CA GLY A 21 -40.72 -55.68 4.53
C GLY A 21 -40.91 -54.96 5.87
N CYS A 22 -41.55 -55.62 6.85
CA CYS A 22 -41.93 -55.06 8.16
C CYS A 22 -40.79 -54.47 9.02
N ASP A 23 -39.53 -54.63 8.61
CA ASP A 23 -38.34 -54.31 9.42
C ASP A 23 -37.87 -52.84 9.35
N GLY A 24 -38.77 -51.90 9.06
CA GLY A 24 -38.49 -50.47 9.20
C GLY A 24 -37.38 -49.93 8.29
N GLU A 25 -37.10 -50.60 7.18
CA GLU A 25 -36.15 -50.13 6.17
C GLU A 25 -36.64 -48.81 5.56
N TRP A 26 -35.77 -47.80 5.58
CA TRP A 26 -36.03 -46.49 5.00
C TRP A 26 -35.56 -46.50 3.55
N GLU A 27 -36.47 -46.29 2.60
CA GLU A 27 -36.07 -46.04 1.23
C GLU A 27 -35.73 -44.55 1.04
N THR A 28 -34.65 -44.32 0.31
CA THR A 28 -34.27 -42.99 -0.18
C THR A 28 -34.50 -42.98 -1.68
N PRO A 29 -35.35 -42.08 -2.23
CA PRO A 29 -35.55 -41.99 -3.67
C PRO A 29 -34.24 -41.70 -4.40
N PRO A 30 -34.10 -42.12 -5.67
CA PRO A 30 -32.91 -41.86 -6.45
C PRO A 30 -32.91 -40.39 -6.89
N PHE A 31 -32.02 -39.63 -6.27
CA PHE A 31 -31.42 -38.35 -6.66
C PHE A 31 -31.68 -37.12 -5.77
N TYR A 32 -30.54 -36.77 -5.15
CA TYR A 32 -29.92 -35.47 -4.91
C TYR A 32 -30.41 -34.60 -3.76
N PRO A 33 -29.45 -34.17 -2.91
CA PRO A 33 -29.73 -33.43 -1.69
C PRO A 33 -30.27 -32.03 -1.98
N LEU A 34 -31.27 -31.66 -1.20
CA LEU A 34 -31.77 -30.30 -1.09
C LEU A 34 -30.67 -29.46 -0.45
N GLU A 35 -30.03 -28.63 -1.27
CA GLU A 35 -28.69 -28.05 -1.05
C GLU A 35 -27.58 -29.10 -0.98
N SER A 36 -26.54 -28.92 -1.81
CA SER A 36 -25.40 -29.83 -1.96
C SER A 36 -24.96 -30.44 -0.61
N ASP A 37 -25.28 -31.72 -0.46
CA ASP A 37 -24.79 -32.72 0.50
C ASP A 37 -25.51 -32.88 1.86
N ARG A 38 -26.66 -32.24 2.15
CA ARG A 38 -27.11 -32.15 3.58
C ARG A 38 -28.45 -32.73 3.99
N MET A 39 -29.40 -32.94 3.08
CA MET A 39 -30.75 -33.40 3.42
C MET A 39 -31.25 -34.45 2.43
N ALA A 40 -31.86 -35.52 2.96
CA ALA A 40 -32.49 -36.57 2.17
C ALA A 40 -33.91 -36.80 2.69
N LEU A 41 -34.88 -36.93 1.79
CA LEU A 41 -36.21 -37.37 2.20
C LEU A 41 -36.35 -38.87 2.08
N CYS A 42 -36.75 -39.50 3.16
CA CYS A 42 -36.93 -40.93 3.28
C CYS A 42 -38.39 -41.24 3.60
N PHE A 43 -38.82 -42.45 3.27
CA PHE A 43 -40.11 -42.99 3.70
C PHE A 43 -39.98 -44.47 4.06
N ASN A 44 -40.95 -44.99 4.81
CA ASN A 44 -41.02 -46.42 5.14
C ASN A 44 -42.41 -47.00 4.83
N ASN A 45 -42.54 -48.33 4.90
CA ASN A 45 -43.78 -49.07 4.65
C ASN A 45 -44.94 -48.75 5.61
N ALA A 46 -44.68 -48.12 6.75
CA ALA A 46 -45.73 -47.65 7.66
C ALA A 46 -46.39 -46.34 7.20
N GLY A 47 -45.94 -45.76 6.08
CA GLY A 47 -46.42 -44.46 5.60
C GLY A 47 -45.84 -43.29 6.41
N VAL A 48 -44.70 -43.50 7.08
CA VAL A 48 -43.95 -42.46 7.77
C VAL A 48 -42.91 -41.90 6.81
N PHE A 49 -42.83 -40.57 6.74
CA PHE A 49 -41.82 -39.82 6.02
C PHE A 49 -40.85 -39.17 7.00
N ARG A 50 -39.60 -39.01 6.56
CA ARG A 50 -38.51 -38.44 7.34
C ARG A 50 -37.63 -37.55 6.47
N LEU A 51 -37.29 -36.36 6.95
CA LEU A 51 -36.20 -35.55 6.42
C LEU A 51 -34.90 -35.87 7.17
N ALA A 52 -34.11 -36.78 6.61
CA ALA A 52 -32.82 -37.16 7.13
C ALA A 52 -31.78 -36.04 6.92
N LEU A 53 -31.17 -35.61 8.03
CA LEU A 53 -30.16 -34.55 8.06
C LEU A 53 -28.77 -35.20 8.17
N LEU A 54 -28.14 -35.49 7.02
CA LEU A 54 -26.99 -36.42 6.90
C LEU A 54 -25.80 -36.06 7.80
N HIS A 55 -25.54 -34.76 8.03
CA HIS A 55 -24.44 -34.31 8.89
C HIS A 55 -24.84 -34.03 10.34
N ARG A 56 -26.13 -34.01 10.68
CA ARG A 56 -26.59 -33.63 12.03
C ARG A 56 -26.06 -34.58 13.10
N GLN A 57 -25.93 -35.87 12.76
CA GLN A 57 -25.43 -36.89 13.69
C GLN A 57 -23.93 -36.71 14.01
N GLN A 58 -23.16 -36.17 13.07
CA GLN A 58 -21.71 -35.93 13.19
C GLN A 58 -21.38 -34.66 14.00
N LEU A 59 -22.36 -33.78 14.23
CA LEU A 59 -22.17 -32.56 15.01
C LEU A 59 -22.06 -32.86 16.51
N THR A 60 -21.19 -32.10 17.18
CA THR A 60 -21.06 -32.10 18.65
C THR A 60 -22.34 -31.59 19.32
N SER A 61 -22.54 -31.95 20.59
CA SER A 61 -23.69 -31.47 21.38
C SER A 61 -23.78 -29.95 21.47
N THR A 62 -22.66 -29.24 21.39
CA THR A 62 -22.58 -27.77 21.39
C THR A 62 -22.90 -27.14 20.03
N ALA A 63 -22.60 -27.82 18.92
CA ALA A 63 -22.86 -27.31 17.57
C ALA A 63 -24.30 -27.60 17.09
N ARG A 64 -24.93 -28.67 17.60
CA ARG A 64 -26.30 -29.07 17.21
C ARG A 64 -27.36 -27.98 17.42
N PRO A 65 -27.43 -27.25 18.55
CA PRO A 65 -28.44 -26.21 18.74
C PRO A 65 -28.34 -25.07 17.72
N SER A 66 -27.11 -24.65 17.39
CA SER A 66 -26.87 -23.61 16.37
C SER A 66 -27.25 -24.10 14.97
N TYR A 67 -26.94 -25.35 14.64
CA TYR A 67 -27.36 -25.98 13.40
C TYR A 67 -28.88 -26.08 13.29
N ASP A 68 -29.57 -26.60 14.31
CA ASP A 68 -31.03 -26.74 14.33
C ASP A 68 -31.72 -25.36 14.28
N HIS A 69 -31.16 -24.34 14.94
CA HIS A 69 -31.63 -22.96 14.84
C HIS A 69 -31.51 -22.43 13.40
N ASN A 70 -30.34 -22.56 12.78
CA ASN A 70 -30.15 -22.11 11.40
C ASN A 70 -31.06 -22.86 10.42
N LEU A 71 -31.24 -24.16 10.62
CA LEU A 71 -32.14 -24.95 9.79
C LEU A 71 -33.60 -24.49 9.93
N LYS A 72 -34.07 -24.23 11.16
CA LYS A 72 -35.41 -23.68 11.42
C LYS A 72 -35.64 -22.31 10.80
N HIS A 73 -34.66 -21.41 10.93
CA HIS A 73 -34.85 -20.00 10.58
C HIS A 73 -34.47 -19.66 9.13
N CYS A 74 -33.56 -20.44 8.53
CA CYS A 74 -33.03 -20.16 7.20
C CYS A 74 -33.39 -21.21 6.15
N GLY A 75 -33.36 -22.50 6.49
CA GLY A 75 -33.57 -23.57 5.50
C GLY A 75 -35.02 -24.02 5.38
N LEU A 76 -35.69 -24.26 6.51
CA LEU A 76 -36.98 -24.93 6.56
C LEU A 76 -38.13 -24.05 7.07
N ARG A 77 -37.86 -22.77 7.32
CA ARG A 77 -38.81 -21.80 7.90
C ARG A 77 -40.16 -21.78 7.18
N HIS A 78 -40.10 -21.85 5.86
CA HIS A 78 -41.25 -21.83 4.97
C HIS A 78 -41.29 -23.07 4.07
N ALA A 79 -40.50 -24.10 4.40
CA ALA A 79 -40.48 -25.32 3.60
C ALA A 79 -41.76 -26.14 3.83
N ILE A 80 -42.29 -26.67 2.73
CA ILE A 80 -43.51 -27.48 2.72
C ILE A 80 -43.23 -28.75 1.92
N CYS A 81 -43.69 -29.89 2.42
CA CYS A 81 -43.71 -31.14 1.68
C CYS A 81 -45.15 -31.59 1.49
N GLU A 82 -45.56 -31.79 0.25
CA GLU A 82 -46.93 -32.15 -0.08
C GLU A 82 -46.98 -33.46 -0.86
N VAL A 83 -47.99 -34.28 -0.59
CA VAL A 83 -48.25 -35.53 -1.29
C VAL A 83 -49.55 -35.36 -2.06
N TRP A 84 -49.50 -35.58 -3.37
CA TRP A 84 -50.58 -35.34 -4.32
C TRP A 84 -50.94 -36.61 -5.10
N SER A 85 -52.15 -36.65 -5.64
CA SER A 85 -52.57 -37.59 -6.67
C SER A 85 -51.68 -37.48 -7.93
N THR A 86 -51.67 -38.53 -8.75
CA THR A 86 -50.84 -38.56 -9.98
C THR A 86 -51.16 -37.42 -10.95
N ASP A 87 -52.44 -37.02 -11.03
CA ASP A 87 -52.93 -35.90 -11.85
C ASP A 87 -52.82 -34.54 -11.13
N ARG A 88 -52.35 -34.51 -9.88
CA ARG A 88 -52.21 -33.34 -9.01
C ARG A 88 -53.52 -32.59 -8.71
N THR A 89 -54.67 -33.26 -8.84
CA THR A 89 -55.98 -32.66 -8.53
C THR A 89 -56.32 -32.74 -7.04
N GLU A 90 -55.78 -33.71 -6.33
CA GLU A 90 -56.05 -33.93 -4.91
C GLU A 90 -54.75 -33.96 -4.09
N CYS A 91 -54.71 -33.19 -2.99
CA CYS A 91 -53.62 -33.22 -2.02
C CYS A 91 -53.97 -34.17 -0.88
N TYR A 92 -53.21 -35.26 -0.76
CA TYR A 92 -53.38 -36.25 0.30
C TYR A 92 -52.77 -35.78 1.63
N HIS A 93 -51.72 -34.96 1.59
CA HIS A 93 -51.06 -34.44 2.78
C HIS A 93 -50.23 -33.18 2.48
N SER A 94 -50.15 -32.25 3.43
CA SER A 94 -49.26 -31.09 3.37
C SER A 94 -48.58 -30.92 4.72
N HIS A 95 -47.26 -31.09 4.75
CA HIS A 95 -46.41 -31.05 5.93
C HIS A 95 -45.59 -29.78 5.97
N ARG A 96 -45.57 -29.10 7.12
CA ARG A 96 -44.69 -27.95 7.39
C ARG A 96 -43.61 -28.35 8.37
N PHE A 97 -42.36 -28.15 8.00
CA PHE A 97 -41.21 -28.55 8.82
C PHE A 97 -41.03 -27.69 10.07
N VAL A 98 -41.48 -26.44 10.05
CA VAL A 98 -41.40 -25.53 11.18
C VAL A 98 -42.81 -25.10 11.58
N VAL A 99 -43.18 -25.43 12.82
CA VAL A 99 -44.45 -25.00 13.41
C VAL A 99 -44.17 -23.81 14.32
N PHE A 100 -44.78 -22.67 14.00
CA PHE A 100 -44.61 -21.45 14.77
C PHE A 100 -45.52 -21.48 16.02
N GLY A 101 -44.90 -21.57 17.19
CA GLY A 101 -45.49 -21.34 18.51
C GLY A 101 -44.57 -20.47 19.35
N SER A 102 -44.72 -20.49 20.69
CA SER A 102 -43.81 -19.76 21.61
C SER A 102 -42.34 -20.15 21.46
N TYR A 103 -42.09 -21.39 21.02
CA TYR A 103 -40.78 -21.87 20.58
C TYR A 103 -40.96 -22.61 19.25
N PRO A 104 -40.29 -22.21 18.15
CA PRO A 104 -40.43 -22.89 16.87
C PRO A 104 -39.88 -24.31 16.97
N GLU A 105 -40.73 -25.28 16.64
CA GLU A 105 -40.40 -26.71 16.67
C GLU A 105 -40.06 -27.20 15.25
N LEU A 106 -38.99 -27.99 15.14
CA LEU A 106 -38.58 -28.62 13.88
C LEU A 106 -39.15 -30.03 13.83
N ARG A 107 -40.02 -30.31 12.85
CA ARG A 107 -40.66 -31.61 12.65
C ARG A 107 -40.12 -32.25 11.38
N VAL A 108 -39.14 -33.13 11.55
CA VAL A 108 -38.51 -33.86 10.44
C VAL A 108 -39.22 -35.16 10.09
N ASP A 109 -40.01 -35.72 11.01
CA ASP A 109 -40.77 -36.95 10.82
C ASP A 109 -42.26 -36.64 10.79
N TRP A 110 -43.02 -37.29 9.89
CA TRP A 110 -44.47 -37.15 9.81
C TRP A 110 -45.13 -38.39 9.18
N GLU A 111 -46.42 -38.56 9.41
CA GLU A 111 -47.21 -39.68 8.91
C GLU A 111 -48.18 -39.23 7.82
N VAL A 112 -48.41 -40.11 6.84
CA VAL A 112 -49.43 -39.92 5.80
C VAL A 112 -50.41 -41.10 5.82
N PRO A 113 -51.40 -41.10 6.73
CA PRO A 113 -52.28 -42.26 6.96
C PRO A 113 -53.09 -42.69 5.73
N ARG A 114 -53.36 -41.75 4.82
CA ARG A 114 -54.10 -42.02 3.59
C ARG A 114 -53.32 -42.90 2.62
N LEU A 115 -52.00 -42.73 2.53
CA LEU A 115 -51.15 -43.56 1.67
C LEU A 115 -51.10 -45.00 2.16
N LEU A 116 -51.08 -45.23 3.47
CA LEU A 116 -51.13 -46.58 4.04
C LEU A 116 -52.41 -47.32 3.64
N LYS A 117 -53.56 -46.63 3.72
CA LYS A 117 -54.85 -47.18 3.28
C LYS A 117 -54.89 -47.45 1.78
N MET A 118 -54.30 -46.57 0.97
CA MET A 118 -54.23 -46.72 -0.48
C MET A 118 -53.32 -47.89 -0.88
N ALA A 119 -52.14 -48.02 -0.28
CA ALA A 119 -51.22 -49.12 -0.51
C ALA A 119 -51.82 -50.49 -0.15
N GLN A 120 -52.70 -50.53 0.86
CA GLN A 120 -53.43 -51.74 1.26
C GLN A 120 -54.67 -52.02 0.39
N SER A 121 -55.17 -51.03 -0.35
CA SER A 121 -56.34 -51.18 -1.20
C SER A 121 -55.95 -51.79 -2.56
N CYS A 122 -56.65 -52.83 -3.01
CA CYS A 122 -56.37 -53.49 -4.30
C CYS A 122 -56.74 -52.64 -5.54
N ASN A 123 -56.96 -51.33 -5.40
CA ASN A 123 -57.34 -50.48 -6.52
C ASN A 123 -56.13 -50.22 -7.44
N LYS A 124 -56.24 -50.60 -8.71
CA LYS A 124 -55.13 -50.51 -9.66
C LYS A 124 -54.88 -49.09 -10.17
N ASP A 125 -55.87 -48.21 -10.06
CA ASP A 125 -55.84 -46.88 -10.69
C ASP A 125 -55.12 -45.81 -9.86
N GLU A 126 -54.81 -46.09 -8.58
CA GLU A 126 -54.20 -45.12 -7.63
C GLU A 126 -52.84 -45.59 -7.08
N ARG A 127 -52.02 -46.27 -7.89
CA ARG A 127 -50.74 -46.85 -7.41
C ARG A 127 -49.58 -45.89 -7.35
N ILE A 128 -49.77 -44.66 -7.83
CA ILE A 128 -48.73 -43.66 -7.95
C ILE A 128 -49.17 -42.37 -7.26
N CYS A 129 -48.24 -41.74 -6.52
CA CYS A 129 -48.41 -40.42 -5.93
C CYS A 129 -47.27 -39.51 -6.33
N ILE A 130 -47.52 -38.20 -6.36
CA ILE A 130 -46.48 -37.19 -6.58
C ILE A 130 -46.18 -36.54 -5.25
N VAL A 131 -44.91 -36.50 -4.87
CA VAL A 131 -44.49 -35.73 -3.71
C VAL A 131 -43.75 -34.49 -4.17
N ALA A 132 -44.14 -33.34 -3.62
CA ALA A 132 -43.62 -32.02 -3.94
C ALA A 132 -42.98 -31.41 -2.69
N PHE A 133 -41.69 -31.10 -2.74
CA PHE A 133 -40.95 -30.44 -1.68
C PHE A 133 -40.54 -29.04 -2.10
N GLN A 134 -41.05 -28.05 -1.38
CA GLN A 134 -40.84 -26.62 -1.66
C GLN A 134 -39.92 -26.02 -0.60
N VAL A 135 -38.84 -25.36 -1.04
CA VAL A 135 -37.93 -24.56 -0.21
C VAL A 135 -38.04 -23.10 -0.65
N ASP A 136 -38.09 -22.18 0.32
CA ASP A 136 -38.14 -20.75 0.06
C ASP A 136 -36.82 -20.25 -0.53
N SER A 137 -36.80 -20.06 -1.84
CA SER A 137 -35.65 -19.60 -2.62
C SER A 137 -35.21 -18.18 -2.29
N ARG A 138 -36.06 -17.36 -1.65
CA ARG A 138 -35.70 -15.99 -1.25
C ARG A 138 -34.68 -15.97 -0.10
N ASN A 139 -34.56 -17.05 0.67
CA ASN A 139 -33.59 -17.13 1.77
C ASN A 139 -32.18 -17.49 1.26
N LEU A 140 -32.10 -18.30 0.21
CA LEU A 140 -30.83 -18.75 -0.38
C LEU A 140 -30.02 -17.59 -0.97
N GLU A 141 -30.66 -16.67 -1.69
CA GLU A 141 -30.01 -15.48 -2.23
C GLU A 141 -29.47 -14.56 -1.12
N ASN A 142 -30.24 -14.37 -0.05
CA ASN A 142 -29.83 -13.56 1.10
C ASN A 142 -28.62 -14.17 1.82
N GLN A 143 -28.57 -15.50 1.97
CA GLN A 143 -27.41 -16.18 2.54
C GLN A 143 -26.16 -16.09 1.66
N LEU A 144 -26.32 -16.22 0.35
CA LEU A 144 -25.22 -16.07 -0.61
C LEU A 144 -24.64 -14.65 -0.58
N MET A 145 -25.49 -13.63 -0.51
CA MET A 145 -25.08 -12.23 -0.34
C MET A 145 -24.33 -12.00 0.97
N TYR A 146 -24.83 -12.54 2.08
CA TYR A 146 -24.17 -12.42 3.38
C TYR A 146 -22.78 -13.08 3.40
N ARG A 147 -22.65 -14.29 2.82
CA ARG A 147 -21.35 -14.97 2.71
C ARG A 147 -20.37 -14.19 1.83
N ARG A 148 -20.82 -13.69 0.66
CA ARG A 148 -19.99 -12.84 -0.21
C ARG A 148 -19.49 -11.60 0.54
N GLY A 149 -20.34 -10.96 1.34
CA GLY A 149 -19.97 -9.81 2.15
C GLY A 149 -18.94 -10.11 3.25
N ILE A 150 -18.95 -11.32 3.84
CA ILE A 150 -17.91 -11.74 4.80
C ILE A 150 -16.58 -12.01 4.06
N THR A 151 -16.60 -12.74 2.96
CA THR A 151 -15.39 -13.09 2.20
C THR A 151 -14.69 -11.83 1.67
N ALA A 152 -15.44 -10.85 1.16
CA ALA A 152 -14.89 -9.58 0.71
C ALA A 152 -14.20 -8.80 1.85
N ARG A 153 -14.82 -8.73 3.03
CA ARG A 153 -14.24 -8.06 4.20
C ARG A 153 -12.97 -8.74 4.70
N LEU A 154 -12.92 -10.07 4.70
CA LEU A 154 -11.71 -10.83 5.06
C LEU A 154 -10.57 -10.60 4.04
N ALA A 155 -10.88 -10.56 2.75
CA ALA A 155 -9.90 -10.25 1.71
C ALA A 155 -9.36 -8.81 1.85
N GLU A 156 -10.24 -7.83 2.07
CA GLU A 156 -9.85 -6.44 2.28
C GLU A 156 -8.97 -6.27 3.54
N ALA A 157 -9.31 -6.95 4.63
CA ALA A 157 -8.50 -6.95 5.84
C ALA A 157 -7.11 -7.57 5.59
N GLY A 158 -7.03 -8.67 4.84
CA GLY A 158 -5.76 -9.29 4.45
C GLY A 158 -4.87 -8.36 3.62
N VAL A 159 -5.45 -7.64 2.65
CA VAL A 159 -4.73 -6.64 1.84
C VAL A 159 -4.21 -5.49 2.71
N LYS A 160 -5.03 -4.98 3.64
CA LYS A 160 -4.63 -3.91 4.58
C LYS A 160 -3.46 -4.34 5.46
N VAL A 161 -3.50 -5.55 6.03
CA VAL A 161 -2.40 -6.08 6.86
C VAL A 161 -1.13 -6.25 6.04
N ALA A 162 -1.22 -6.83 4.82
CA ALA A 162 -0.06 -6.97 3.94
C ALA A 162 0.58 -5.62 3.57
N ARG A 163 -0.24 -4.57 3.38
CA ARG A 163 0.25 -3.22 3.11
C ARG A 163 0.99 -2.64 4.32
N LEU A 164 0.43 -2.79 5.53
CA LEU A 164 1.06 -2.31 6.77
C LEU A 164 2.40 -3.00 7.03
N VAL A 165 2.46 -4.34 6.88
CA VAL A 165 3.71 -5.10 7.05
C VAL A 165 4.77 -4.66 6.04
N ARG A 166 4.37 -4.41 4.79
CA ARG A 166 5.30 -3.90 3.75
C ARG A 166 5.83 -2.51 4.11
N GLN A 167 4.96 -1.61 4.58
CA GLN A 167 5.34 -0.27 4.99
C GLN A 167 6.30 -0.32 6.19
N GLU A 168 6.00 -1.11 7.22
CA GLU A 168 6.86 -1.27 8.39
C GLU A 168 8.24 -1.85 8.00
N CYS A 169 8.28 -2.79 7.04
CA CYS A 169 9.54 -3.33 6.52
C CYS A 169 10.36 -2.27 5.77
N GLN A 170 9.71 -1.44 4.96
CA GLN A 170 10.35 -0.33 4.25
C GLN A 170 10.91 0.72 5.22
N GLU A 171 10.13 1.10 6.24
CA GLU A 171 10.55 2.05 7.26
C GLU A 171 11.75 1.51 8.05
N LYS A 172 11.72 0.23 8.49
CA LYS A 172 12.86 -0.41 9.17
C LYS A 172 14.12 -0.43 8.29
N HIS A 173 13.96 -0.70 7.00
CA HIS A 173 15.08 -0.71 6.05
C HIS A 173 15.69 0.69 5.90
N LEU A 174 14.85 1.72 5.74
CA LEU A 174 15.31 3.12 5.66
C LEU A 174 16.03 3.56 6.94
N VAL A 175 15.52 3.18 8.12
CA VAL A 175 16.17 3.46 9.41
C VAL A 175 17.55 2.80 9.48
N THR A 176 17.65 1.52 9.11
CA THR A 176 18.94 0.80 9.14
C THR A 176 19.95 1.43 8.18
N LEU A 177 19.51 1.81 6.98
CA LEU A 177 20.36 2.53 6.02
C LEU A 177 20.84 3.87 6.62
N ASN A 178 19.93 4.66 7.21
CA ASN A 178 20.28 5.93 7.85
C ASN A 178 21.29 5.77 8.99
N GLU A 179 21.17 4.72 9.80
CA GLU A 179 22.15 4.42 10.85
C GLU A 179 23.52 4.06 10.27
N MET A 180 23.56 3.22 9.24
CA MET A 180 24.82 2.88 8.55
C MET A 180 25.46 4.11 7.91
N PHE A 181 24.67 5.01 7.32
CA PHE A 181 25.15 6.27 6.78
C PHE A 181 25.76 7.16 7.86
N SER A 182 25.05 7.32 8.97
CA SER A 182 25.50 8.16 10.09
C SER A 182 26.84 7.66 10.64
N LYS A 183 27.00 6.35 10.81
CA LYS A 183 28.26 5.71 11.26
C LYS A 183 29.40 5.89 10.26
N THR A 184 29.11 5.75 8.96
CA THR A 184 30.12 5.91 7.89
C THR A 184 30.58 7.35 7.80
N GLN A 185 29.64 8.30 7.85
CA GLN A 185 29.93 9.74 7.84
C GLN A 185 30.76 10.15 9.06
N GLN A 186 30.40 9.69 10.26
CA GLN A 186 31.20 9.94 11.48
C GLN A 186 32.62 9.37 11.36
N SER A 187 32.77 8.16 10.82
CA SER A 187 34.09 7.55 10.64
C SER A 187 34.96 8.34 9.66
N LEU A 188 34.39 8.75 8.52
CA LEU A 188 35.09 9.57 7.54
C LEU A 188 35.39 10.98 8.06
N GLN A 189 34.54 11.54 8.91
CA GLN A 189 34.78 12.83 9.55
C GLN A 189 36.06 12.81 10.40
N VAL A 190 36.27 11.74 11.16
CA VAL A 190 37.50 11.55 11.96
C VAL A 190 38.70 11.43 11.03
N ILE A 191 38.58 10.63 9.96
CA ILE A 191 39.63 10.41 8.97
C ILE A 191 40.07 11.75 8.34
N TYR A 192 39.15 12.55 7.80
CA TYR A 192 39.48 13.83 7.14
C TYR A 192 39.98 14.92 8.11
N SER A 193 39.93 14.67 9.41
CA SER A 193 40.47 15.59 10.43
C SER A 193 41.92 15.25 10.80
N THR A 194 42.47 14.14 10.28
CA THR A 194 43.85 13.71 10.54
C THR A 194 44.73 13.91 9.31
N ALA A 195 45.96 14.41 9.53
CA ALA A 195 46.92 14.63 8.45
C ALA A 195 47.38 13.33 7.77
N HIS A 196 47.52 12.23 8.51
CA HIS A 196 47.91 10.94 7.94
C HIS A 196 46.67 10.08 7.64
N PRO A 197 46.55 9.43 6.46
CA PRO A 197 47.55 9.24 5.40
C PRO A 197 47.44 10.24 4.22
N PHE A 198 46.99 11.48 4.48
CA PHE A 198 46.66 12.45 3.46
C PHE A 198 47.81 13.42 3.14
N ASP A 199 47.92 13.82 1.88
CA ASP A 199 49.01 14.67 1.38
C ASP A 199 48.56 16.10 1.04
N VAL A 200 47.24 16.35 0.99
CA VAL A 200 46.64 17.67 0.74
C VAL A 200 45.84 18.15 1.93
N ARG A 201 46.01 19.42 2.26
CA ARG A 201 45.23 20.16 3.26
C ARG A 201 44.41 21.26 2.58
N PHE A 202 43.13 21.33 2.88
CA PHE A 202 42.22 22.39 2.47
C PHE A 202 41.96 23.33 3.64
N GLU A 203 42.28 24.61 3.46
CA GLU A 203 42.19 25.64 4.49
C GLU A 203 41.03 26.59 4.17
N PHE A 204 40.11 26.74 5.12
CA PHE A 204 38.86 27.51 4.96
C PHE A 204 38.87 28.82 5.76
N GLY A 205 40.02 29.22 6.33
CA GLY A 205 40.13 30.36 7.25
C GLY A 205 39.47 30.13 8.62
N SER A 206 38.90 28.95 8.86
CA SER A 206 38.41 28.47 10.15
C SER A 206 39.48 27.75 10.96
N ALA A 207 39.21 27.46 12.23
CA ALA A 207 40.12 26.69 13.09
C ALA A 207 40.29 25.21 12.66
N THR A 208 39.45 24.74 11.74
CA THR A 208 39.44 23.36 11.26
C THR A 208 39.82 23.33 9.78
N ASP A 209 40.73 22.41 9.43
CA ASP A 209 41.15 22.11 8.06
C ASP A 209 40.56 20.75 7.61
N LEU A 210 40.48 20.52 6.30
CA LEU A 210 40.16 19.20 5.74
C LEU A 210 41.40 18.58 5.10
N TRP A 211 41.61 17.30 5.32
CA TRP A 211 42.74 16.56 4.78
C TRP A 211 42.29 15.48 3.81
N GLU A 212 42.95 15.37 2.66
CA GLU A 212 42.63 14.36 1.64
C GLU A 212 43.80 13.99 0.72
N ASN A 213 43.65 12.93 -0.09
CA ASN A 213 44.69 12.44 -0.99
C ASN A 213 44.60 13.09 -2.39
N SER A 214 45.71 13.70 -2.84
CA SER A 214 45.77 14.39 -4.13
C SER A 214 45.53 13.47 -5.32
N ALA A 215 46.10 12.27 -5.30
CA ALA A 215 45.97 11.31 -6.39
C ALA A 215 44.53 10.77 -6.49
N PHE A 216 43.89 10.53 -5.33
CA PHE A 216 42.48 10.19 -5.28
C PHE A 216 41.62 11.32 -5.86
N LEU A 217 41.75 12.55 -5.38
CA LEU A 217 40.94 13.68 -5.85
C LEU A 217 41.15 13.96 -7.35
N ALA A 218 42.40 13.91 -7.84
CA ALA A 218 42.71 14.04 -9.26
C ALA A 218 42.03 12.96 -10.11
N SER A 219 41.89 11.74 -9.59
CA SER A 219 41.19 10.65 -10.30
C SER A 219 39.68 10.86 -10.39
N GLN A 220 39.10 11.67 -9.50
CA GLN A 220 37.66 11.88 -9.38
C GLN A 220 37.15 13.16 -10.03
N SER A 221 38.02 14.14 -10.29
CA SER A 221 37.63 15.46 -10.76
C SER A 221 38.71 16.04 -11.67
N PRO A 222 38.35 16.46 -12.91
CA PRO A 222 39.27 17.16 -13.80
C PRO A 222 39.80 18.47 -13.18
N TYR A 223 38.95 19.19 -12.43
CA TYR A 223 39.38 20.36 -11.68
C TYR A 223 40.54 20.01 -10.74
N PHE A 224 40.42 18.96 -9.93
CA PHE A 224 41.52 18.57 -9.03
C PHE A 224 42.74 18.03 -9.78
N ALA A 225 42.54 17.36 -10.92
CA ALA A 225 43.64 16.91 -11.77
C ALA A 225 44.45 18.09 -12.31
N ASP A 226 43.78 19.07 -12.90
CA ASP A 226 44.39 20.29 -13.43
C ASP A 226 45.00 21.14 -12.32
N LEU A 227 44.29 21.24 -11.19
CA LEU A 227 44.77 21.87 -9.98
C LEU A 227 46.15 21.26 -9.68
N PHE A 228 46.23 19.97 -9.33
CA PHE A 228 47.48 19.36 -8.90
C PHE A 228 48.56 19.22 -9.99
N ALA A 229 48.18 19.20 -11.28
CA ALA A 229 49.13 19.14 -12.40
C ALA A 229 49.79 20.50 -12.70
N ALA A 230 49.11 21.62 -12.45
CA ALA A 230 49.62 22.96 -12.72
C ALA A 230 50.79 23.41 -11.82
N GLY A 231 51.21 22.57 -10.86
CA GLY A 231 52.43 22.76 -10.07
C GLY A 231 52.44 23.97 -9.13
N PHE A 232 51.29 24.61 -8.90
CA PHE A 232 51.02 25.75 -8.00
C PHE A 232 52.20 26.67 -7.65
N LEU A 233 52.22 27.83 -8.32
CA LEU A 233 53.04 29.00 -7.99
C LEU A 233 52.88 29.52 -6.54
N GLU A 234 51.89 29.01 -5.78
CA GLU A 234 51.62 29.40 -4.39
C GLU A 234 51.98 28.32 -3.35
N SER A 235 52.50 27.15 -3.75
CA SER A 235 52.78 26.07 -2.81
C SER A 235 54.25 26.10 -2.32
N VAL A 236 54.44 26.32 -1.02
CA VAL A 236 55.73 26.09 -0.36
C VAL A 236 55.91 24.57 -0.23
N THR A 237 56.55 23.93 -1.21
CA THR A 237 56.98 22.53 -1.08
C THR A 237 58.04 22.41 0.00
N LYS A 238 57.65 22.03 1.22
CA LYS A 238 58.62 21.60 2.24
C LYS A 238 58.95 20.13 2.01
N PRO A 239 60.24 19.73 2.05
CA PRO A 239 60.62 18.33 2.01
C PRO A 239 60.00 17.60 3.21
N LEU A 240 59.31 16.48 2.93
CA LEU A 240 58.64 15.66 3.93
C LEU A 240 59.68 14.94 4.79
N ASP A 241 59.59 15.10 6.11
CA ASP A 241 60.24 14.23 7.08
C ASP A 241 59.36 12.97 7.24
N PRO A 242 59.82 11.77 6.85
CA PRO A 242 59.02 10.54 6.89
C PRO A 242 58.47 10.21 8.28
N GLU A 243 59.13 10.68 9.35
CA GLU A 243 58.74 10.41 10.73
C GLU A 243 57.81 11.48 11.33
N ARG A 244 57.55 12.58 10.61
CA ARG A 244 56.66 13.68 11.02
C ARG A 244 55.62 14.00 9.93
N CYS A 245 54.66 13.08 9.76
CA CYS A 245 53.46 13.26 8.92
C CYS A 245 52.45 14.28 9.50
N SER A 246 52.91 15.45 9.94
CA SER A 246 52.07 16.55 10.42
C SER A 246 52.13 17.79 9.51
N VAL A 247 52.99 17.76 8.48
CA VAL A 247 53.16 18.85 7.52
C VAL A 247 52.50 18.44 6.21
N PRO A 248 51.57 19.24 5.66
CA PRO A 248 50.96 18.92 4.38
C PRO A 248 52.00 18.95 3.27
N ALA A 249 51.95 17.98 2.36
CA ALA A 249 52.73 18.07 1.13
C ALA A 249 52.21 19.22 0.26
N ARG A 250 50.90 19.51 0.35
CA ARG A 250 50.20 20.56 -0.41
C ARG A 250 49.10 21.23 0.43
N THR A 251 48.96 22.55 0.32
CA THR A 251 47.85 23.31 0.91
C THR A 251 47.04 23.99 -0.19
N VAL A 252 45.71 23.85 -0.14
CA VAL A 252 44.74 24.52 -1.01
C VAL A 252 43.94 25.49 -0.16
N HIS A 253 43.99 26.78 -0.49
CA HIS A 253 43.16 27.80 0.15
C HIS A 253 41.79 27.81 -0.54
N VAL A 254 40.73 27.53 0.22
CA VAL A 254 39.37 27.49 -0.31
C VAL A 254 38.76 28.88 -0.25
N THR A 255 38.52 29.47 -1.41
CA THR A 255 37.91 30.81 -1.55
C THR A 255 36.39 30.77 -1.71
N THR A 256 35.83 29.61 -2.03
CA THR A 256 34.43 29.44 -2.39
C THR A 256 33.90 28.14 -1.78
N GLY A 257 32.72 28.19 -1.16
CA GLY A 257 32.10 27.05 -0.48
C GLY A 257 32.51 26.91 0.99
N ARG A 258 31.71 26.16 1.74
CA ARG A 258 31.89 25.93 3.19
C ARG A 258 32.60 24.61 3.46
N LEU A 259 33.25 24.53 4.63
CA LEU A 259 33.92 23.32 5.08
C LEU A 259 33.00 22.09 5.03
N GLU A 260 31.78 22.21 5.53
CA GLU A 260 30.83 21.08 5.55
C GLU A 260 30.36 20.66 4.15
N GLU A 261 30.33 21.58 3.19
CA GLU A 261 29.99 21.27 1.80
C GLU A 261 31.13 20.48 1.14
N TYR A 262 32.38 20.91 1.31
CA TYR A 262 33.56 20.14 0.84
C TYR A 262 33.66 18.79 1.53
N ARG A 263 33.40 18.72 2.83
CA ARG A 263 33.36 17.47 3.57
C ARG A 263 32.33 16.51 2.98
N ALA A 264 31.11 17.00 2.71
CA ALA A 264 30.05 16.21 2.10
C ALA A 264 30.44 15.71 0.69
N VAL A 265 31.05 16.57 -0.12
CA VAL A 265 31.58 16.19 -1.43
C VAL A 265 32.65 15.11 -1.31
N PHE A 266 33.60 15.22 -0.38
CA PHE A 266 34.66 14.21 -0.20
C PHE A 266 34.11 12.87 0.28
N VAL A 267 33.14 12.89 1.20
CA VAL A 267 32.40 11.68 1.60
C VAL A 267 31.71 11.06 0.38
N TRP A 268 31.05 11.88 -0.44
CA TRP A 268 30.39 11.41 -1.66
C TRP A 268 31.39 10.81 -2.65
N LEU A 269 32.54 11.44 -2.89
CA LEU A 269 33.57 10.91 -3.78
C LEU A 269 34.06 9.53 -3.36
N ARG A 270 34.17 9.27 -2.05
CA ARG A 270 34.65 7.96 -1.56
C ARG A 270 33.59 6.90 -1.47
N THR A 271 32.33 7.28 -1.33
CA THR A 271 31.26 6.34 -0.95
C THR A 271 30.12 6.29 -1.95
N GLY A 272 30.00 7.28 -2.83
CA GLY A 272 28.84 7.53 -3.68
C GLY A 272 27.64 8.11 -2.93
N PHE A 273 27.76 8.40 -1.63
CA PHE A 273 26.65 8.81 -0.78
C PHE A 273 26.76 10.26 -0.31
N ILE A 274 25.65 10.98 -0.43
CA ILE A 274 25.48 12.33 0.10
C ILE A 274 24.08 12.45 0.67
N ARG A 275 23.96 13.19 1.77
CA ARG A 275 22.68 13.53 2.38
C ARG A 275 22.44 15.01 2.22
N PHE A 276 21.35 15.34 1.57
CA PHE A 276 20.86 16.71 1.48
C PHE A 276 19.91 17.00 2.64
N ASP A 277 19.79 18.28 2.96
CA ASP A 277 18.76 18.75 3.86
C ASP A 277 17.41 18.87 3.14
N ASP A 278 16.39 18.24 3.73
CA ASP A 278 14.99 18.19 3.28
C ASP A 278 14.07 19.04 4.17
N SER A 279 14.62 19.81 5.12
CA SER A 279 13.81 20.51 6.10
C SER A 279 12.81 21.47 5.43
N PRO A 280 11.49 21.30 5.65
CA PRO A 280 10.49 22.27 5.23
C PRO A 280 10.62 23.48 6.16
N GLU A 281 11.46 24.44 5.79
CA GLU A 281 11.69 25.63 6.60
C GLU A 281 10.39 26.46 6.74
N GLY A 282 9.77 26.34 7.90
CA GLY A 282 8.59 27.08 8.34
C GLY A 282 8.48 27.27 9.86
N SER A 283 9.49 26.87 10.63
CA SER A 283 9.54 27.12 12.08
C SER A 283 10.64 28.13 12.41
N HIS A 284 10.31 29.42 12.26
CA HIS A 284 11.06 30.50 12.91
C HIS A 284 10.74 30.53 14.41
N ASP A 285 11.26 29.56 15.16
CA ASP A 285 11.49 29.77 16.60
C ASP A 285 12.94 30.22 16.77
N GLN A 286 13.11 31.53 16.96
CA GLN A 286 14.36 32.18 17.33
C GLN A 286 14.74 31.80 18.78
N ALA A 287 15.07 30.53 19.02
CA ALA A 287 15.61 30.06 20.30
C ALA A 287 16.31 28.69 20.18
N ALA A 288 17.14 28.48 19.16
CA ALA A 288 18.12 27.40 19.17
C ALA A 288 19.38 27.84 18.42
N VAL A 289 20.40 28.17 19.19
CA VAL A 289 21.75 28.47 18.73
C VAL A 289 22.38 27.16 18.24
N GLN A 290 22.94 27.19 17.02
CA GLN A 290 23.95 26.26 16.47
C GLN A 290 23.54 24.80 16.23
N ASP A 291 22.82 24.55 15.12
CA ASP A 291 23.07 23.32 14.35
C ASP A 291 23.15 23.69 12.85
N THR A 292 24.30 24.21 12.44
CA THR A 292 24.57 24.79 11.10
C THR A 292 25.09 23.76 10.08
N ASN A 293 24.89 22.47 10.33
CA ASN A 293 25.39 21.37 9.50
C ASN A 293 24.43 20.93 8.38
N LEU A 294 23.41 21.75 8.08
CA LEU A 294 22.44 21.44 7.03
C LEU A 294 23.02 21.75 5.64
N ILE A 295 23.19 20.68 4.85
CA ILE A 295 23.77 20.73 3.51
C ILE A 295 22.63 20.92 2.49
N GLN A 296 22.46 22.15 2.02
CA GLN A 296 21.47 22.44 0.99
C GLN A 296 21.91 21.89 -0.36
N ALA A 297 21.01 21.20 -1.05
CA ALA A 297 21.29 20.62 -2.37
C ALA A 297 21.69 21.69 -3.41
N SER A 298 21.13 22.90 -3.33
CA SER A 298 21.51 24.03 -4.17
C SER A 298 22.99 24.41 -4.02
N SER A 299 23.53 24.39 -2.79
CA SER A 299 24.93 24.71 -2.53
C SER A 299 25.86 23.62 -3.03
N ILE A 300 25.48 22.35 -2.84
CA ILE A 300 26.24 21.22 -3.39
C ILE A 300 26.22 21.23 -4.91
N TYR A 301 25.10 21.58 -5.54
CA TYR A 301 25.04 21.71 -6.99
C TYR A 301 26.10 22.70 -7.51
N SER A 302 26.13 23.92 -6.94
CA SER A 302 27.10 24.96 -7.34
C SER A 302 28.53 24.52 -7.07
N LEU A 303 28.80 23.91 -5.91
CA LEU A 303 30.12 23.42 -5.57
C LEU A 303 30.57 22.28 -6.50
N ALA A 304 29.69 21.33 -6.81
CA ALA A 304 29.99 20.24 -7.73
C ALA A 304 30.24 20.73 -9.16
N GLN A 305 29.53 21.78 -9.60
CA GLN A 305 29.81 22.44 -10.88
C GLN A 305 31.20 23.09 -10.88
N PHE A 306 31.54 23.82 -9.82
CA PHE A 306 32.86 24.44 -9.65
C PHE A 306 33.99 23.40 -9.64
N LEU A 307 33.80 22.30 -8.90
CA LEU A 307 34.75 21.18 -8.81
C LEU A 307 34.68 20.25 -10.03
N GLN A 308 33.85 20.53 -11.03
CA GLN A 308 33.68 19.73 -12.24
C GLN A 308 33.34 18.25 -11.97
N ILE A 309 32.36 18.01 -11.11
CA ILE A 309 31.85 16.67 -10.72
C ILE A 309 30.41 16.50 -11.25
N PRO A 310 30.23 16.15 -12.54
CA PRO A 310 28.94 16.22 -13.21
C PRO A 310 27.89 15.27 -12.62
N GLU A 311 28.27 14.10 -12.13
CA GLU A 311 27.36 13.14 -11.53
C GLU A 311 26.75 13.67 -10.23
N LEU A 312 27.55 14.35 -9.41
CA LEU A 312 27.08 14.96 -8.16
C LEU A 312 26.20 16.19 -8.45
N SER A 313 26.56 17.02 -9.45
CA SER A 313 25.70 18.12 -9.90
C SER A 313 24.35 17.59 -10.38
N ALA A 314 24.32 16.54 -11.20
CA ALA A 314 23.08 15.95 -11.68
C ALA A 314 22.24 15.38 -10.52
N LEU A 315 22.88 14.72 -9.55
CA LEU A 315 22.20 14.18 -8.37
C LEU A 315 21.57 15.29 -7.51
N ALA A 316 22.31 16.37 -7.24
CA ALA A 316 21.83 17.49 -6.45
C ALA A 316 20.67 18.22 -7.14
N LEU A 317 20.77 18.46 -8.46
CA LEU A 317 19.69 19.07 -9.23
C LEU A 317 18.44 18.19 -9.22
N LYS A 318 18.59 16.89 -9.47
CA LYS A 318 17.48 15.95 -9.44
C LYS A 318 16.76 15.99 -8.09
N PHE A 319 17.54 15.96 -7.00
CA PHE A 319 17.00 16.03 -5.65
C PHE A 319 16.20 17.31 -5.42
N CYS A 320 16.74 18.47 -5.81
CA CYS A 320 16.03 19.74 -5.72
C CYS A 320 14.69 19.70 -6.47
N LEU A 321 14.68 19.21 -7.72
CA LEU A 321 13.49 19.15 -8.56
C LEU A 321 12.41 18.20 -8.01
N GLU A 322 12.82 17.06 -7.44
CA GLU A 322 11.89 16.08 -6.83
C GLU A 322 11.23 16.62 -5.55
N HIS A 323 11.88 17.54 -4.83
CA HIS A 323 11.38 18.11 -3.57
C HIS A 323 10.88 19.56 -3.73
N LEU A 324 10.67 20.03 -4.97
CA LEU A 324 10.07 21.35 -5.20
C LEU A 324 8.63 21.40 -4.69
N THR A 325 8.36 22.42 -3.90
CA THR A 325 7.01 22.87 -3.54
C THR A 325 6.78 24.29 -4.07
N PRO A 326 5.53 24.74 -4.21
CA PRO A 326 5.24 26.12 -4.61
C PRO A 326 5.89 27.19 -3.70
N ALA A 327 6.01 26.92 -2.40
CA ALA A 327 6.74 27.79 -1.49
C ALA A 327 8.25 27.74 -1.71
N LYS A 328 8.81 26.54 -1.90
CA LYS A 328 10.26 26.36 -2.08
C LYS A 328 10.75 26.95 -3.40
N VAL A 329 10.03 26.75 -4.50
CA VAL A 329 10.40 27.33 -5.81
C VAL A 329 10.42 28.86 -5.76
N ALA A 330 9.52 29.48 -5.00
CA ALA A 330 9.47 30.93 -4.82
C ALA A 330 10.72 31.49 -4.12
N GLU A 331 11.35 30.70 -3.24
CA GLU A 331 12.62 31.06 -2.60
C GLU A 331 13.82 30.77 -3.51
N GLU A 332 13.84 29.57 -4.11
CA GLU A 332 14.96 29.10 -4.93
C GLU A 332 15.18 29.95 -6.19
N LEU A 333 14.11 30.52 -6.77
CA LEU A 333 14.18 31.45 -7.91
C LEU A 333 15.02 32.70 -7.65
N PHE A 334 15.21 33.08 -6.38
CA PHE A 334 15.97 34.28 -6.02
C PHE A 334 17.29 33.96 -5.32
N ARG A 335 17.70 32.69 -5.33
CA ARG A 335 19.00 32.27 -4.81
C ARG A 335 20.06 32.36 -5.90
N GLU A 336 21.30 32.55 -5.45
CA GLU A 336 22.47 32.78 -6.31
C GLU A 336 22.62 31.76 -7.45
N TRP A 337 22.42 30.48 -7.17
CA TRP A 337 22.55 29.41 -8.16
C TRP A 337 21.58 29.54 -9.34
N SER A 338 20.40 30.13 -9.15
CA SER A 338 19.44 30.40 -10.22
C SER A 338 19.94 31.50 -11.17
N TYR A 339 20.82 32.39 -10.69
CA TYR A 339 21.43 33.43 -11.52
C TYR A 339 22.59 32.85 -12.32
N LEU A 340 23.44 32.07 -11.64
CA LEU A 340 24.66 31.49 -12.20
C LEU A 340 24.39 30.37 -13.21
N HIS A 341 23.33 29.58 -13.01
CA HIS A 341 23.03 28.41 -13.82
C HIS A 341 21.72 28.56 -14.57
N LYS A 342 21.81 28.86 -15.87
CA LYS A 342 20.65 29.10 -16.73
C LYS A 342 19.72 27.89 -16.78
N GLU A 343 20.27 26.69 -16.81
CA GLU A 343 19.52 25.43 -16.87
C GLU A 343 18.63 25.27 -15.64
N VAL A 344 19.19 25.50 -14.45
CA VAL A 344 18.45 25.47 -13.18
C VAL A 344 17.33 26.52 -13.20
N ARG A 345 17.64 27.75 -13.64
CA ARG A 345 16.65 28.82 -13.75
C ARG A 345 15.46 28.43 -14.62
N GLN A 346 15.70 27.81 -15.78
CA GLN A 346 14.64 27.40 -16.67
C GLN A 346 13.71 26.36 -16.04
N GLU A 347 14.27 25.35 -15.36
CA GLU A 347 13.49 24.31 -14.68
C GLU A 347 12.65 24.91 -13.53
N LEU A 348 13.23 25.80 -12.72
CA LEU A 348 12.52 26.49 -11.63
C LEU A 348 11.40 27.39 -12.18
N ILE A 349 11.67 28.18 -13.22
CA ILE A 349 10.65 29.03 -13.87
C ILE A 349 9.53 28.15 -14.45
N GLN A 350 9.85 27.06 -15.13
CA GLN A 350 8.85 26.17 -15.71
C GLN A 350 7.96 25.55 -14.63
N TYR A 351 8.54 25.09 -13.52
CA TYR A 351 7.75 24.60 -12.38
C TYR A 351 6.87 25.71 -11.80
N ALA A 352 7.42 26.93 -11.62
CA ALA A 352 6.70 28.06 -11.06
C ALA A 352 5.52 28.50 -11.93
N VAL A 353 5.67 28.51 -13.25
CA VAL A 353 4.58 28.84 -14.19
C VAL A 353 3.46 27.81 -14.12
N ARG A 354 3.78 26.51 -14.09
CA ARG A 354 2.79 25.42 -13.95
C ARG A 354 1.98 25.51 -12.66
N ASN A 355 2.59 26.01 -11.58
CA ASN A 355 1.98 26.12 -10.26
C ASN A 355 1.70 27.59 -9.86
N TRP A 356 1.57 28.48 -10.85
CA TRP A 356 1.57 29.93 -10.63
C TRP A 356 0.47 30.42 -9.66
N SER A 357 -0.69 29.75 -9.65
CA SER A 357 -1.79 30.08 -8.74
C SER A 357 -1.40 30.06 -7.27
N GLU A 358 -0.51 29.15 -6.89
CA GLU A 358 -0.01 29.00 -5.52
C GLU A 358 1.27 29.82 -5.30
N VAL A 359 2.21 29.75 -6.26
CA VAL A 359 3.50 30.46 -6.19
C VAL A 359 3.33 31.98 -6.05
N LYS A 360 2.36 32.59 -6.75
CA LYS A 360 2.12 34.04 -6.66
C LYS A 360 1.70 34.53 -5.28
N THR A 361 1.27 33.61 -4.40
CA THR A 361 0.83 33.93 -3.03
C THR A 361 1.97 33.79 -2.01
N SER A 362 3.11 33.22 -2.41
CA SER A 362 4.27 33.02 -1.55
C SER A 362 4.91 34.36 -1.15
N LYS A 363 5.37 34.44 0.11
CA LYS A 363 6.00 35.64 0.68
C LYS A 363 7.11 36.19 -0.21
N SER A 364 8.05 35.35 -0.64
CA SER A 364 9.20 35.71 -1.47
C SER A 364 8.81 36.39 -2.79
N ILE A 365 7.76 35.89 -3.46
CA ILE A 365 7.26 36.50 -4.71
C ILE A 365 6.53 37.81 -4.42
N THR A 366 5.70 37.87 -3.37
CA THR A 366 5.00 39.10 -3.02
C THR A 366 5.93 40.22 -2.57
N GLU A 367 7.03 39.89 -1.90
CA GLU A 367 8.07 40.85 -1.51
C GLU A 367 8.85 41.33 -2.72
N ALA A 368 9.33 40.40 -3.56
CA ALA A 368 10.04 40.74 -4.80
C ALA A 368 9.18 41.59 -5.76
N CYS A 369 7.88 41.34 -5.85
CA CYS A 369 6.96 42.12 -6.68
C CYS A 369 6.71 43.54 -6.15
N LYS A 370 6.74 43.75 -4.82
CA LYS A 370 6.53 45.08 -4.20
C LYS A 370 7.71 46.02 -4.42
N THR A 371 8.90 45.47 -4.62
CA THR A 371 10.15 46.18 -4.77
C THR A 371 10.58 46.36 -6.23
N ILE A 372 9.75 45.92 -7.19
CA ILE A 372 9.94 46.16 -8.63
C ILE A 372 10.02 47.68 -8.88
N GLY A 373 11.13 48.13 -9.46
CA GLY A 373 11.37 49.54 -9.78
C GLY A 373 12.01 50.36 -8.66
N SER A 374 12.36 49.75 -7.52
CA SER A 374 13.32 50.33 -6.58
C SER A 374 14.74 49.99 -7.02
N ASP A 375 15.69 50.93 -6.84
CA ASP A 375 17.13 50.69 -7.02
C ASP A 375 17.71 49.68 -6.00
N ASP A 376 16.91 49.23 -5.03
CA ASP A 376 17.32 48.34 -3.93
C ASP A 376 17.39 46.85 -4.29
N LEU A 377 16.87 46.43 -5.47
CA LEU A 377 16.91 45.02 -5.86
C LEU A 377 18.16 44.68 -6.68
N PRO A 378 18.88 43.57 -6.38
CA PRO A 378 19.95 43.08 -7.24
C PRO A 378 19.46 42.90 -8.68
N PHE A 379 20.28 43.30 -9.66
CA PHE A 379 19.96 43.24 -11.08
C PHE A 379 19.53 41.83 -11.51
N GLU A 380 20.18 40.82 -10.93
CA GLU A 380 19.92 39.41 -11.17
C GLU A 380 18.49 39.03 -10.76
N THR A 381 18.05 39.47 -9.58
CA THR A 381 16.70 39.26 -9.08
C THR A 381 15.65 39.89 -10.01
N GLN A 382 15.92 41.10 -10.51
CA GLN A 382 15.03 41.78 -11.46
C GLN A 382 14.94 41.01 -12.78
N SER A 383 16.06 40.48 -13.27
CA SER A 383 16.10 39.68 -14.50
C SER A 383 15.27 38.40 -14.38
N VAL A 384 15.38 37.66 -13.28
CA VAL A 384 14.59 36.44 -13.08
C VAL A 384 13.10 36.74 -12.97
N LEU A 385 12.74 37.81 -12.25
CA LEU A 385 11.35 38.22 -12.09
C LEU A 385 10.72 38.68 -13.41
N LEU A 386 11.47 39.42 -14.24
CA LEU A 386 11.03 39.81 -15.58
C LEU A 386 10.82 38.60 -16.48
N GLU A 387 11.74 37.63 -16.44
CA GLU A 387 11.62 36.39 -17.20
C GLU A 387 10.39 35.57 -16.78
N LEU A 388 10.18 35.41 -15.47
CA LEU A 388 9.04 34.71 -14.90
C LEU A 388 7.71 35.38 -15.28
N THR A 389 7.60 36.70 -15.11
CA THR A 389 6.38 37.45 -15.45
C THR A 389 6.07 37.41 -16.94
N ALA A 390 7.09 37.49 -17.81
CA ALA A 390 6.91 37.31 -19.24
C ALA A 390 6.36 35.91 -19.57
N LYS A 391 6.92 34.85 -18.98
CA LYS A 391 6.47 33.47 -19.19
C LYS A 391 5.04 33.23 -18.73
N VAL A 392 4.71 33.72 -17.53
CA VAL A 392 3.33 33.66 -16.98
C VAL A 392 2.34 34.38 -17.90
N ALA A 393 2.69 35.57 -18.42
CA ALA A 393 1.81 36.34 -19.30
C ALA A 393 1.57 35.64 -20.65
N THR A 394 2.54 34.86 -21.14
CA THR A 394 2.43 34.11 -22.40
C THR A 394 1.68 32.77 -22.28
N GLY A 395 1.33 32.33 -21.06
CA GLY A 395 0.56 31.10 -20.84
C GLY A 395 1.22 29.81 -21.33
N MET A 396 2.56 29.80 -21.43
CA MET A 396 3.37 28.64 -21.86
C MET A 396 4.07 27.96 -20.70
#